data_AF-A0A3L7TL36-F1
#
_entry.id   AF-A0A3L7TL36-F1
#
_cell.length_a   1.000
_cell.length_b   1.000
_cell.length_c   1.000
_cell.angle_alpha   90.00
_cell.angle_beta   90.00
_cell.angle_gamma   90.00
#
_symmetry.space_group_name_H-M   'P 1'
#
loop_
_entity.id
_entity.type
_entity.pdbx_description
1 polymer ?
#
loop_
_entity_poly.entity_id
_entity_poly.type
_entity_poly.pdbx_seq_one_letter_code
_entity_poly.pdbx_strand_id
1 'polypeptide(L)'
;MQLPRDPSQDASEFRAEVSKPAPIARRELINFPNLIALDSQHSISATRAQAERMRLRLRAVAAETVLSKNPRPREFFEVKPQDQHSPLGSDDPRWIFARETARAMGGAVLPFERREGLMALAQRLGLRPFDANLIVAVVQDRARRGESLASATPSLMMIVATPPKTESFARVMAVAIVLAIVADAWLVGWLLLS
;
A
#
# COMPACT_ATOMS: atom_id res chain seq x y z
N MET A 1 27.66 6.11 47.84
CA MET A 1 26.70 5.09 47.39
C MET A 1 25.56 5.83 46.69
N GLN A 2 25.65 6.01 45.37
CA GLN A 2 24.64 6.72 44.58
C GLN A 2 23.66 5.69 44.02
N LEU A 3 22.38 5.90 44.28
CA LEU A 3 21.30 5.03 43.78
C LEU A 3 21.16 5.19 42.25
N PRO A 4 20.88 4.09 41.51
CA PRO A 4 20.67 4.12 40.07
C PRO A 4 19.41 4.93 39.72
N ARG A 5 19.55 5.86 38.77
CA ARG A 5 18.45 6.68 38.23
C ARG A 5 17.47 5.82 37.43
N ASP A 6 16.19 6.07 37.63
CA ASP A 6 15.08 5.42 36.95
C ASP A 6 14.95 5.94 35.49
N PRO A 7 15.10 5.08 34.47
CA PRO A 7 15.04 5.48 33.05
C PRO A 7 13.63 5.86 32.57
N SER A 8 12.59 5.72 33.40
CA SER A 8 11.22 6.05 33.01
C SER A 8 10.90 7.56 33.05
N GLN A 9 11.72 8.39 33.73
CA GLN A 9 11.47 9.84 33.82
C GLN A 9 11.84 10.62 32.55
N ASP A 10 12.88 10.22 31.82
CA ASP A 10 13.39 10.98 30.65
C ASP A 10 12.44 10.95 29.43
N ALA A 11 11.53 9.97 29.34
CA ALA A 11 10.62 9.85 28.20
C ALA A 11 9.47 10.86 28.20
N SER A 12 9.19 11.52 29.33
CA SER A 12 8.08 12.46 29.47
C SER A 12 8.44 13.91 29.11
N GLU A 13 9.72 14.27 29.12
CA GLU A 13 10.16 15.65 28.84
C GLU A 13 10.22 15.94 27.32
N PHE A 14 10.46 14.91 26.49
CA PHE A 14 10.65 15.10 25.05
C PHE A 14 9.34 15.34 24.25
N ARG A 15 8.16 15.24 24.89
CA ARG A 15 6.87 15.32 24.17
C ARG A 15 6.22 16.71 24.21
N ALA A 16 6.78 17.66 24.94
CA ALA A 16 6.16 18.99 25.12
C ALA A 16 6.56 20.04 24.08
N GLU A 17 7.54 19.80 23.21
CA GLU A 17 8.15 20.89 22.42
C GLU A 17 7.82 20.89 20.91
N VAL A 18 7.04 19.93 20.41
CA VAL A 18 6.74 19.79 18.96
C VAL A 18 5.29 20.17 18.61
N SER A 19 4.80 21.32 19.10
CA SER A 19 3.53 21.88 18.62
C SER A 19 3.47 23.41 18.76
N LYS A 20 4.31 24.10 17.99
CA LYS A 20 4.07 25.52 17.65
C LYS A 20 3.80 25.61 16.15
N PRO A 21 2.55 25.81 15.72
CA PRO A 21 2.25 26.06 14.32
C PRO A 21 2.89 27.40 13.88
N ALA A 22 3.63 27.35 12.78
CA ALA A 22 4.26 28.53 12.20
C ALA A 22 3.19 29.57 11.79
N PRO A 23 3.43 30.87 12.00
CA PRO A 23 2.52 31.93 11.60
C PRO A 23 2.46 32.01 10.07
N ILE A 24 1.30 31.69 9.51
CA ILE A 24 0.99 31.88 8.09
C ILE A 24 0.92 33.38 7.85
N ALA A 25 1.96 33.91 7.20
CA ALA A 25 2.03 35.30 6.77
C ALA A 25 0.83 35.62 5.86
N ARG A 26 0.00 36.53 6.35
CA ARG A 26 -1.19 37.08 5.68
C ARG A 26 -0.74 37.80 4.42
N ARG A 27 -0.84 37.13 3.27
CA ARG A 27 -0.51 37.70 1.96
C ARG A 27 -1.55 38.76 1.65
N GLU A 28 -1.15 40.03 1.76
CA GLU A 28 -1.96 41.17 1.38
C GLU A 28 -2.46 41.02 -0.06
N LEU A 29 -3.79 41.04 -0.20
CA LEU A 29 -4.50 41.17 -1.46
C LEU A 29 -4.28 42.60 -1.96
N ILE A 30 -3.20 42.79 -2.72
CA ILE A 30 -3.04 44.00 -3.52
C ILE A 30 -4.01 43.89 -4.69
N ASN A 31 -5.16 44.56 -4.51
CA ASN A 31 -6.16 44.78 -5.53
C ASN A 31 -5.58 45.79 -6.54
N PHE A 32 -5.11 45.31 -7.69
CA PHE A 32 -4.71 46.15 -8.81
C PHE A 32 -5.91 46.34 -9.75
N PRO A 33 -6.56 47.52 -9.79
CA PRO A 33 -7.53 47.80 -10.82
C PRO A 33 -6.80 48.26 -12.08
N ASN A 34 -7.10 47.58 -13.18
CA ASN A 34 -7.36 48.20 -14.48
C ASN A 34 -6.17 48.85 -15.21
N LEU A 35 -5.24 48.04 -15.73
CA LEU A 35 -4.23 48.46 -16.72
C LEU A 35 -3.91 47.36 -17.76
N ILE A 36 -4.91 46.56 -18.17
CA ILE A 36 -4.73 45.52 -19.20
C ILE A 36 -5.78 45.70 -20.29
N ALA A 37 -5.53 46.59 -21.24
CA ALA A 37 -6.36 46.67 -22.45
C ALA A 37 -5.60 46.96 -23.75
N LEU A 38 -4.27 47.11 -23.75
CA LEU A 38 -3.55 47.50 -24.99
C LEU A 38 -2.27 46.73 -25.34
N ASP A 39 -1.92 45.68 -24.60
CA ASP A 39 -0.74 44.82 -24.92
C ASP A 39 -1.09 43.32 -25.11
N SER A 40 -2.35 43.03 -25.42
CA SER A 40 -2.86 41.65 -25.52
C SER A 40 -2.64 40.97 -26.88
N GLN A 41 -2.12 41.67 -27.90
CA GLN A 41 -1.95 41.07 -29.23
C GLN A 41 -0.56 40.43 -29.43
N HIS A 42 0.50 40.94 -28.80
CA HIS A 42 1.85 40.38 -28.95
C HIS A 42 2.16 39.20 -28.01
N SER A 43 1.40 39.02 -26.92
CA SER A 43 1.57 37.89 -25.98
C SER A 43 0.85 36.60 -26.40
N ILE A 44 -0.12 36.67 -27.32
CA ILE A 44 -0.88 35.50 -27.80
C ILE A 44 -0.04 34.62 -28.74
N SER A 45 0.91 35.19 -29.49
CA SER A 45 1.79 34.40 -30.36
C SER A 45 2.88 33.66 -29.59
N ALA A 46 3.45 34.30 -28.56
CA ALA A 46 4.46 33.68 -27.68
C ALA A 46 3.87 32.52 -26.87
N THR A 47 2.64 32.66 -26.37
CA THR A 47 1.96 31.60 -25.59
C THR A 47 1.59 30.39 -26.45
N ARG A 48 1.21 30.57 -27.72
CA ARG A 48 0.98 29.44 -28.65
C ARG A 48 2.25 28.65 -28.95
N ALA A 49 3.36 29.33 -29.21
CA ALA A 49 4.65 28.67 -29.44
C ALA A 49 5.14 27.90 -28.19
N GLN A 50 4.90 28.45 -27.00
CA GLN A 50 5.24 27.79 -25.74
C GLN A 50 4.33 26.58 -25.45
N ALA A 51 3.03 26.68 -25.74
CA ALA A 51 2.08 25.58 -25.60
C ALA A 51 2.40 24.41 -26.56
N GLU A 52 2.84 24.69 -27.80
CA GLU A 52 3.26 23.64 -28.73
C GLU A 52 4.55 22.95 -28.28
N ARG A 53 5.55 23.70 -27.81
CA ARG A 53 6.77 23.10 -27.24
C ARG A 53 6.46 22.22 -26.04
N MET A 54 5.52 22.62 -25.20
CA MET A 54 5.09 21.84 -24.04
C MET A 54 4.33 20.57 -24.47
N ARG A 55 3.47 20.64 -25.50
CA ARG A 55 2.81 19.46 -26.07
C ARG A 55 3.79 18.48 -26.70
N LEU A 56 4.82 18.97 -27.40
CA LEU A 56 5.86 18.12 -27.97
C LEU A 56 6.70 17.44 -26.88
N ARG A 57 7.04 18.17 -25.79
CA ARG A 57 7.71 17.56 -24.63
C ARG A 57 6.84 16.52 -23.95
N LEU A 58 5.55 16.78 -23.74
CA LEU A 58 4.63 15.80 -23.15
C LEU A 58 4.45 14.56 -24.04
N ARG A 59 4.42 14.73 -25.37
CA ARG A 59 4.40 13.59 -26.30
C ARG A 59 5.70 12.79 -26.29
N ALA A 60 6.85 13.45 -26.21
CA ALA A 60 8.14 12.77 -26.10
C ALA A 60 8.25 11.97 -24.79
N VAL A 61 7.87 12.57 -23.66
CA VAL A 61 7.84 11.90 -22.35
C VAL A 61 6.85 10.74 -22.34
N ALA A 62 5.65 10.93 -22.93
CA ALA A 62 4.66 9.85 -23.06
C ALA A 62 5.16 8.69 -23.93
N ALA A 63 5.83 8.99 -25.05
CA ALA A 63 6.43 7.98 -25.93
C ALA A 63 7.57 7.22 -25.21
N GLU A 64 8.37 7.90 -24.39
CA GLU A 64 9.45 7.30 -23.61
C GLU A 64 8.89 6.37 -22.50
N THR A 65 7.79 6.75 -21.86
CA THR A 65 7.08 5.86 -20.91
C THR A 65 6.42 4.64 -21.57
N VAL A 66 5.98 4.74 -22.82
CA VAL A 66 5.38 3.60 -23.55
C VAL A 66 6.46 2.66 -24.07
N LEU A 67 7.63 3.18 -24.49
CA LEU A 67 8.76 2.35 -24.91
C LEU A 67 9.50 1.70 -23.72
N SER A 68 9.52 2.36 -22.56
CA SER A 68 9.99 1.79 -21.28
C SER A 68 8.96 0.87 -20.60
N LYS A 69 7.92 0.43 -21.31
CA LYS A 69 6.98 -0.60 -20.84
C LYS A 69 7.30 -2.00 -21.36
N ASN A 70 8.42 -2.15 -22.08
CA ASN A 70 8.97 -3.45 -22.42
C ASN A 70 10.34 -3.63 -21.74
N PRO A 71 10.38 -3.88 -20.42
CA PRO A 71 11.61 -4.34 -19.79
C PRO A 71 12.04 -5.59 -20.54
N ARG A 72 13.29 -5.60 -21.00
CA ARG A 72 13.88 -6.70 -21.76
C ARG A 72 13.50 -8.05 -21.13
N PRO A 73 13.21 -9.08 -21.95
CA PRO A 73 12.80 -10.38 -21.45
C PRO A 73 13.84 -10.96 -20.48
N ARG A 74 13.47 -11.06 -19.21
CA ARG A 74 13.60 -12.26 -18.36
C ARG A 74 14.80 -13.20 -18.62
N GLU A 75 16.03 -12.74 -18.44
CA GLU A 75 17.17 -13.67 -18.30
C GLU A 75 17.66 -13.86 -16.86
N PHE A 76 17.20 -13.06 -15.88
CA PHE A 76 17.72 -13.15 -14.50
C PHE A 76 16.96 -14.09 -13.56
N PHE A 77 15.88 -14.71 -14.02
CA PHE A 77 15.26 -15.84 -13.31
C PHE A 77 14.71 -16.78 -14.37
N GLU A 78 15.59 -17.52 -15.04
CA GLU A 78 15.17 -18.83 -15.53
C GLU A 78 14.81 -19.63 -14.28
N VAL A 79 13.52 -19.53 -13.90
CA VAL A 79 12.90 -20.41 -12.93
C VAL A 79 12.90 -21.77 -13.60
N LYS A 80 14.05 -22.45 -13.55
CA LYS A 80 14.14 -23.86 -13.86
C LYS A 80 13.00 -24.49 -13.07
N PRO A 81 12.02 -25.17 -13.70
CA PRO A 81 10.96 -25.84 -12.99
C PRO A 81 11.63 -26.93 -12.14
N GLN A 82 12.08 -26.54 -10.95
CA GLN A 82 12.46 -27.45 -9.90
C GLN A 82 11.15 -27.95 -9.32
N ASP A 83 10.54 -28.84 -10.09
CA ASP A 83 9.64 -29.85 -9.60
C ASP A 83 10.47 -30.70 -8.63
N GLN A 84 10.49 -30.36 -7.35
CA GLN A 84 10.90 -31.27 -6.28
C GLN A 84 10.56 -30.67 -4.91
N HIS A 85 9.38 -31.05 -4.45
CA HIS A 85 9.02 -31.21 -3.04
C HIS A 85 9.46 -30.06 -2.11
N SER A 86 8.80 -28.91 -2.23
CA SER A 86 8.74 -28.02 -1.07
C SER A 86 8.10 -28.82 0.07
N PRO A 87 8.68 -28.89 1.28
CA PRO A 87 8.04 -29.54 2.43
C PRO A 87 6.68 -28.93 2.78
N LEU A 88 6.42 -27.70 2.33
CA LEU A 88 5.08 -27.17 2.18
C LEU A 88 4.49 -27.81 0.91
N GLY A 89 3.54 -28.74 1.05
CA GLY A 89 2.91 -29.41 -0.09
C GLY A 89 2.48 -28.42 -1.20
N SER A 90 2.37 -28.89 -2.44
CA SER A 90 2.06 -28.03 -3.60
C SER A 90 0.80 -27.17 -3.41
N ASP A 91 -0.09 -27.64 -2.55
CA ASP A 91 -1.41 -27.07 -2.29
C ASP A 91 -1.42 -26.16 -1.03
N ASP A 92 -0.28 -25.96 -0.36
CA ASP A 92 -0.19 -25.04 0.77
C ASP A 92 -0.42 -23.60 0.29
N PRO A 93 -1.40 -22.87 0.86
CA PRO A 93 -1.73 -21.51 0.44
C PRO A 93 -0.54 -20.55 0.55
N ARG A 94 0.38 -20.77 1.51
CA ARG A 94 1.61 -19.96 1.66
C ARG A 94 2.55 -20.17 0.48
N TRP A 95 2.70 -21.40 0.02
CA TRP A 95 3.54 -21.74 -1.12
C TRP A 95 2.96 -21.19 -2.44
N ILE A 96 1.66 -21.37 -2.65
CA ILE A 96 0.95 -20.79 -3.81
C ILE A 96 1.14 -19.27 -3.84
N PHE A 97 0.91 -18.61 -2.70
CA PHE A 97 1.05 -17.16 -2.60
C PHE A 97 2.49 -16.68 -2.80
N ALA A 98 3.48 -17.39 -2.25
CA ALA A 98 4.90 -17.08 -2.43
C ALA A 98 5.31 -17.19 -3.91
N ARG A 99 4.83 -18.22 -4.61
CA ARG A 99 5.11 -18.44 -6.05
C ARG A 99 4.49 -17.34 -6.91
N GLU A 100 3.24 -16.96 -6.64
CA GLU A 100 2.59 -15.86 -7.36
C GLU A 100 3.25 -14.51 -7.06
N THR A 101 3.69 -14.29 -5.82
CA THR A 101 4.49 -13.10 -5.47
C THR A 101 5.78 -13.07 -6.28
N ALA A 102 6.54 -14.17 -6.33
CA ALA A 102 7.78 -14.24 -7.08
C ALA A 102 7.57 -13.97 -8.59
N ARG A 103 6.49 -14.51 -9.18
CA ARG A 103 6.10 -14.24 -10.58
C ARG A 103 5.70 -12.79 -10.84
N ALA A 104 5.10 -12.15 -9.84
CA ALA A 104 4.65 -10.77 -9.93
C ALA A 104 5.79 -9.75 -9.80
N MET A 105 6.94 -10.12 -9.22
CA MET A 105 8.09 -9.22 -9.10
C MET A 105 8.76 -8.94 -10.45
N GLY A 106 9.25 -7.71 -10.59
CA GLY A 106 10.06 -7.27 -11.74
C GLY A 106 11.55 -7.24 -11.40
N GLY A 107 12.07 -8.28 -10.76
CA GLY A 107 13.40 -8.30 -10.13
C GLY A 107 13.29 -8.44 -8.61
N ALA A 108 14.06 -7.66 -7.85
CA ALA A 108 14.06 -7.71 -6.38
C ALA A 108 12.96 -6.86 -5.70
N VAL A 109 12.15 -6.16 -6.48
CA VAL A 109 11.11 -5.24 -5.98
C VAL A 109 9.75 -5.61 -6.58
N LEU A 110 8.72 -5.57 -5.73
CA LEU A 110 7.33 -5.74 -6.14
C LEU A 110 6.73 -4.38 -6.52
N PRO A 111 6.21 -4.19 -7.75
CA PRO A 111 5.51 -2.97 -8.14
C PRO A 111 4.26 -2.72 -7.29
N PHE A 112 3.97 -1.45 -6.98
CA PHE A 112 2.84 -1.08 -6.13
C PHE A 112 1.50 -1.54 -6.72
N GLU A 113 1.34 -1.42 -8.04
CA GLU A 113 0.11 -1.77 -8.76
C GLU A 113 -0.23 -3.26 -8.67
N ARG A 114 0.79 -4.11 -8.52
CA ARG A 114 0.61 -5.56 -8.39
C ARG A 114 0.31 -5.99 -6.95
N ARG A 115 0.59 -5.11 -5.97
CA ARG A 115 0.41 -5.42 -4.55
C ARG A 115 -1.06 -5.63 -4.20
N GLU A 116 -1.97 -4.81 -4.73
CA GLU A 116 -3.41 -4.96 -4.45
C GLU A 116 -3.95 -6.31 -4.93
N GLY A 117 -3.60 -6.70 -6.16
CA GLY A 117 -3.99 -8.00 -6.72
C GLY A 117 -3.45 -9.18 -5.92
N LEU A 118 -2.21 -9.10 -5.43
CA LEU A 118 -1.63 -10.11 -4.56
C LEU A 118 -2.34 -10.17 -3.20
N MET A 119 -2.65 -9.04 -2.58
CA MET A 119 -3.37 -9.04 -1.30
C MET A 119 -4.78 -9.63 -1.44
N ALA A 120 -5.47 -9.35 -2.55
CA ALA A 120 -6.76 -9.99 -2.85
C ALA A 120 -6.62 -11.51 -3.04
N LEU A 121 -5.55 -11.97 -3.72
CA LEU A 121 -5.25 -13.39 -3.83
C LEU A 121 -4.97 -14.03 -2.46
N ALA A 122 -4.16 -13.38 -1.62
CA ALA A 122 -3.87 -13.87 -0.27
C ALA A 122 -5.14 -14.05 0.56
N GLN A 123 -6.08 -13.10 0.48
CA GLN A 123 -7.36 -13.19 1.16
C GLN A 123 -8.20 -14.36 0.65
N ARG A 124 -8.22 -14.62 -0.67
CA ARG A 124 -8.89 -15.79 -1.26
C ARG A 124 -8.27 -17.12 -0.85
N LEU A 125 -6.96 -17.14 -0.60
CA LEU A 125 -6.22 -18.27 -0.07
C LEU A 125 -6.37 -18.43 1.47
N GLY A 126 -7.14 -17.56 2.12
CA GLY A 126 -7.35 -17.59 3.57
C GLY A 126 -6.17 -17.09 4.39
N LEU A 127 -5.19 -16.42 3.77
CA LEU A 127 -4.05 -15.84 4.49
C LEU A 127 -4.47 -14.55 5.18
N ARG A 128 -3.95 -14.34 6.40
CA ARG A 128 -4.12 -13.06 7.10
C ARG A 128 -3.30 -11.98 6.40
N PRO A 129 -3.74 -10.70 6.44
CA PRO A 129 -2.96 -9.60 5.87
C PRO A 129 -1.52 -9.52 6.42
N PHE A 130 -1.32 -9.83 7.71
CA PHE A 130 0.01 -9.87 8.31
C PHE A 130 0.90 -10.97 7.71
N ASP A 131 0.40 -12.21 7.63
CA ASP A 131 1.15 -13.33 7.07
C ASP A 131 1.49 -13.10 5.59
N ALA A 132 0.54 -12.55 4.83
CA ALA A 132 0.77 -12.19 3.42
C ALA A 132 1.90 -11.18 3.27
N ASN A 133 1.91 -10.12 4.08
CA ASN A 133 3.02 -9.14 4.06
C ASN A 133 4.35 -9.79 4.47
N LEU A 134 4.35 -10.70 5.45
CA LEU A 134 5.54 -11.42 5.88
C LEU A 134 6.09 -12.31 4.75
N ILE A 135 5.22 -13.05 4.05
CA ILE A 135 5.60 -13.86 2.89
C ILE A 135 6.20 -12.98 1.79
N VAL A 136 5.59 -11.83 1.48
CA VAL A 136 6.13 -10.88 0.48
C VAL A 136 7.53 -10.42 0.89
N ALA A 137 7.73 -10.06 2.16
CA ALA A 137 9.03 -9.64 2.66
C ALA A 137 10.09 -10.74 2.53
N VAL A 138 9.75 -11.99 2.88
CA VAL A 138 10.64 -13.15 2.71
C VAL A 138 11.00 -13.35 1.24
N VAL A 139 10.01 -13.34 0.34
CA VAL A 139 10.25 -13.52 -1.10
C VAL A 139 11.13 -12.40 -1.66
N GLN A 140 10.90 -11.16 -1.25
CA GLN A 140 11.72 -10.02 -1.65
C GLN A 140 13.16 -10.10 -1.10
N ASP A 141 13.34 -10.51 0.16
CA ASP A 141 14.68 -10.68 0.75
C ASP A 141 15.50 -11.71 -0.03
N ARG A 142 14.88 -12.85 -0.41
CA ARG A 142 15.54 -13.86 -1.25
C ARG A 142 15.87 -13.33 -2.64
N ALA A 143 14.93 -12.60 -3.26
CA ALA A 143 15.16 -12.00 -4.56
C ALA A 143 16.28 -10.94 -4.54
N ARG A 144 16.41 -10.17 -3.44
CA ARG A 144 17.54 -9.25 -3.23
C ARG A 144 18.88 -9.97 -3.15
N ARG A 145 18.91 -11.18 -2.59
CA ARG A 145 20.11 -12.03 -2.49
C ARG A 145 20.38 -12.86 -3.75
N GLY A 146 19.47 -12.84 -4.73
CA GLY A 146 19.54 -13.71 -5.91
C GLY A 146 19.32 -15.19 -5.58
N GLU A 147 18.68 -15.49 -4.44
CA GLU A 147 18.42 -16.86 -4.00
C GLU A 147 17.12 -17.40 -4.62
N SER A 148 17.06 -18.72 -4.81
CA SER A 148 15.87 -19.37 -5.36
C SER A 148 14.71 -19.35 -4.36
N LEU A 149 13.47 -19.40 -4.84
CA LEU A 149 12.29 -19.45 -3.99
C LEU A 149 12.26 -20.70 -3.09
N ALA A 150 12.86 -21.81 -3.52
CA ALA A 150 12.95 -23.03 -2.72
C ALA A 150 13.70 -22.80 -1.40
N SER A 151 14.69 -21.90 -1.38
CA SER A 151 15.42 -21.51 -0.16
C SER A 151 14.56 -20.79 0.87
N ALA A 152 13.41 -20.22 0.46
CA ALA A 152 12.46 -19.56 1.37
C ALA A 152 11.62 -20.55 2.19
N THR A 153 11.57 -21.83 1.79
CA THR A 153 10.68 -22.81 2.41
C THR A 153 10.80 -22.90 3.95
N PRO A 154 12.01 -22.98 4.54
CA PRO A 154 12.15 -23.01 6.00
C PRO A 154 11.58 -21.77 6.68
N SER A 155 11.74 -20.59 6.07
CA SER A 155 11.18 -19.33 6.56
C SER A 155 9.66 -19.30 6.47
N LEU A 156 9.09 -19.86 5.40
CA LEU A 156 7.64 -19.96 5.21
C LEU A 156 6.99 -20.97 6.18
N MET A 157 7.68 -22.04 6.56
CA MET A 157 7.19 -23.02 7.54
C MET A 157 7.02 -22.43 8.95
N MET A 158 7.83 -21.42 9.33
CA MET A 158 7.70 -20.73 10.61
C MET A 158 6.46 -19.82 10.67
N ILE A 159 5.88 -19.46 9.53
CA ILE A 159 4.67 -18.63 9.48
C ILE A 159 3.48 -19.55 9.78
N VAL A 160 3.11 -19.65 11.06
CA VAL A 160 1.99 -20.49 11.50
C VAL A 160 0.71 -20.05 10.80
N ALA A 161 0.20 -20.92 9.90
CA ALA A 161 -1.10 -20.74 9.29
C ALA A 161 -2.14 -20.83 10.40
N THR A 162 -2.64 -19.68 10.84
CA THR A 162 -3.75 -19.64 11.79
C THR A 162 -5.01 -19.93 10.98
N PRO A 163 -5.87 -20.88 11.38
CA PRO A 163 -7.07 -21.18 10.63
C PRO A 163 -7.89 -19.89 10.42
N PRO A 164 -8.47 -19.69 9.22
CA PRO A 164 -9.21 -18.49 8.93
C PRO A 164 -10.34 -18.32 9.95
N LYS A 165 -10.30 -17.23 10.72
CA LYS A 165 -11.33 -16.85 11.71
C LYS A 165 -12.56 -16.27 10.98
N THR A 166 -13.05 -16.92 9.93
CA THR A 166 -14.15 -16.40 9.10
C THR A 166 -15.50 -16.49 9.79
N GLU A 167 -15.70 -17.36 10.79
CA GLU A 167 -16.99 -17.45 11.47
C GLU A 167 -17.28 -16.32 12.46
N SER A 168 -16.26 -15.67 13.01
CA SER A 168 -16.47 -14.70 14.09
C SER A 168 -17.11 -13.40 13.61
N PHE A 169 -16.73 -12.90 12.43
CA PHE A 169 -17.23 -11.61 11.96
C PHE A 169 -18.70 -11.69 11.55
N ALA A 170 -19.10 -12.77 10.85
CA ALA A 170 -20.50 -12.99 10.48
C ALA A 170 -21.40 -13.14 11.71
N ARG A 171 -20.95 -13.87 12.75
CA ARG A 171 -21.68 -13.98 14.01
C ARG A 171 -21.79 -12.62 14.72
N VAL A 172 -20.71 -11.85 14.78
CA VAL A 172 -20.73 -10.50 15.39
C VAL A 172 -21.68 -9.57 14.64
N MET A 173 -21.67 -9.58 13.30
CA MET A 173 -22.61 -8.81 12.48
C MET A 173 -24.06 -9.23 12.70
N ALA A 174 -24.34 -10.54 12.76
CA ALA A 174 -25.67 -11.04 13.04
C ALA A 174 -26.17 -10.58 14.42
N VAL A 175 -25.33 -10.67 15.45
CA VAL A 175 -25.67 -10.18 16.80
C VAL A 175 -25.90 -8.67 16.80
N ALA A 176 -25.07 -7.89 16.10
CA ALA A 176 -25.23 -6.44 16.00
C ALA A 176 -26.56 -6.05 15.33
N ILE A 177 -26.95 -6.75 14.25
CA ILE A 177 -28.22 -6.52 13.55
C ILE A 177 -29.40 -6.82 14.48
N VAL A 178 -29.37 -7.94 15.20
CA VAL A 178 -30.44 -8.32 16.13
C VAL A 178 -30.58 -7.28 17.25
N LEU A 179 -29.47 -6.81 17.82
CA LEU A 179 -29.50 -5.77 18.86
C LEU A 179 -30.06 -4.45 18.35
N ALA A 180 -29.72 -4.04 17.12
CA ALA A 180 -30.26 -2.83 16.52
C ALA A 180 -31.79 -2.92 16.36
N ILE A 181 -32.31 -4.04 15.87
CA ILE A 181 -33.77 -4.26 15.71
C ILE A 181 -34.49 -4.21 17.07
N VAL A 182 -33.91 -4.84 18.10
CA VAL A 182 -34.48 -4.83 19.46
C VAL A 182 -34.50 -3.41 20.04
N ALA A 183 -33.42 -2.64 19.85
CA ALA A 183 -33.35 -1.26 20.32
C ALA A 183 -34.37 -0.36 19.62
N ASP A 184 -34.54 -0.49 18.30
CA ASP A 184 -35.55 0.26 17.54
C ASP A 184 -36.98 -0.09 17.97
N ALA A 185 -37.28 -1.38 18.14
CA ALA A 185 -38.59 -1.83 18.60
C ALA A 185 -38.91 -1.31 20.01
N TRP A 186 -37.92 -1.31 20.90
CA TRP A 186 -38.05 -0.74 22.24
C TRP A 186 -38.34 0.77 22.19
N LEU A 187 -37.61 1.51 21.36
CA LEU A 187 -37.78 2.96 21.20
C LEU A 187 -39.19 3.30 20.69
N VAL A 188 -39.66 2.60 19.66
CA VAL A 188 -41.00 2.78 19.11
C VAL A 188 -42.07 2.44 20.16
N GLY A 189 -41.89 1.34 20.90
CA GLY A 189 -42.80 0.97 21.98
C GLY A 189 -42.88 2.03 23.08
N TRP A 190 -41.75 2.61 23.46
CA TRP A 190 -41.70 3.70 24.44
C TRP A 190 -42.43 4.95 23.94
N LEU A 191 -42.22 5.34 22.68
CA LEU A 191 -42.80 6.53 22.06
C LEU A 191 -44.31 6.43 21.86
N LEU A 192 -44.84 5.21 21.70
CA LEU A 192 -46.29 4.96 21.62
C LEU A 192 -46.98 4.96 22.99
N LEU A 193 -46.22 4.76 24.08
CA LEU A 193 -46.76 4.69 25.44
C LEU A 193 -46.67 6.04 26.18
N SER A 194 -45.82 6.96 25.70
CA SER A 194 -45.68 8.34 26.21
C SER A 194 -46.69 9.28 25.58
#